data_AF-A0A974HTS8-F1
#
_entry.id   AF-A0A974HTS8-F1
#
_cell.length_a   1.000
_cell.length_b   1.000
_cell.length_c   1.000
_cell.angle_alpha   90.00
_cell.angle_beta   90.00
_cell.angle_gamma   90.00
#
_symmetry.space_group_name_H-M   'P 1'
#
loop_
_entity.id
_entity.type
_entity.pdbx_description
1 polymer ?
#
loop_
_entity_poly.entity_id
_entity_poly.type
_entity_poly.pdbx_seq_one_letter_code
_entity_poly.pdbx_strand_id
1 'polypeptide(L)'
;MTWSCVEIQGYWTQVFAFISKVMVLHIEPTPTAALLGLTTGHDFSKEGRVFLQTLLYYAKNMIVLRWNRPLAPTIEAWKALVNAALPFYKEAYCM
;
A
#
# COMPACT_ATOMS: atom_id res chain seq x y z
N MET A 1 -2.03 -15.49 -10.78
CA MET A 1 -0.99 -15.09 -9.82
C MET A 1 -0.58 -13.66 -10.12
N THR A 2 -1.03 -12.69 -9.33
CA THR A 2 -0.73 -11.26 -9.57
C THR A 2 0.74 -10.90 -9.33
N TRP A 3 1.47 -11.72 -8.58
CA TRP A 3 2.89 -11.53 -8.28
C TRP A 3 3.85 -12.00 -9.38
N SER A 4 3.36 -12.79 -10.35
CA SER A 4 4.17 -13.27 -11.48
C SER A 4 4.29 -12.22 -12.60
N CYS A 5 3.57 -11.11 -12.49
CA CYS A 5 3.59 -10.01 -13.45
C CYS A 5 4.65 -8.98 -13.04
N VAL A 6 5.66 -8.77 -13.90
CA VAL A 6 6.79 -7.85 -13.66
C VAL A 6 6.31 -6.41 -13.43
N GLU A 7 5.26 -5.97 -14.12
CA GLU A 7 4.71 -4.63 -14.01
C GLU A 7 4.05 -4.42 -12.63
N ILE A 8 3.28 -5.40 -12.17
CA ILE A 8 2.65 -5.37 -10.84
C ILE A 8 3.70 -5.47 -9.74
N GLN A 9 4.75 -6.27 -9.93
CA GLN A 9 5.86 -6.35 -8.98
C GLN A 9 6.60 -5.02 -8.88
N GLY A 10 6.88 -4.36 -10.01
CA GLY A 10 7.50 -3.03 -10.03
C GLY A 10 6.66 -1.98 -9.30
N TYR A 11 5.35 -2.01 -9.48
CA TYR A 11 4.42 -1.17 -8.72
C TYR A 11 4.49 -1.43 -7.21
N TRP A 12 4.44 -2.70 -6.78
CA TRP A 12 4.53 -3.06 -5.36
C TRP A 12 5.85 -2.63 -4.74
N THR A 13 6.98 -2.83 -5.42
CA THR A 13 8.29 -2.39 -4.93
C THR A 13 8.32 -0.89 -4.65
N GLN A 14 7.74 -0.07 -5.54
CA GLN A 14 7.66 1.38 -5.36
C GLN A 14 6.73 1.76 -4.19
N VAL A 15 5.60 1.06 -4.05
CA VAL A 15 4.66 1.27 -2.93
C VAL A 15 5.34 0.94 -1.60
N PHE A 16 5.96 -0.23 -1.48
CA PHE A 16 6.66 -0.63 -0.25
C PHE A 16 7.84 0.28 0.07
N ALA A 17 8.63 0.70 -0.91
CA ALA A 17 9.70 1.68 -0.69
C ALA A 17 9.16 3.00 -0.11
N PHE A 18 8.00 3.45 -0.57
CA PHE A 18 7.35 4.64 0.00
C PHE A 18 6.81 4.39 1.41
N ILE A 19 6.10 3.28 1.64
CA ILE A 19 5.55 2.94 2.96
C ILE A 19 6.69 2.82 3.99
N SER A 20 7.76 2.11 3.64
CA SER A 20 8.94 1.94 4.49
C SER A 20 9.57 3.29 4.88
N LYS A 21 9.62 4.24 3.93
CA LYS A 21 10.10 5.61 4.19
C LYS A 21 9.18 6.38 5.13
N VAL A 22 7.87 6.28 4.95
CA VAL A 22 6.88 7.02 5.76
C VAL A 22 6.76 6.46 7.18
N MET A 23 6.79 5.14 7.31
CA MET A 23 6.67 4.45 8.59
C MET A 23 8.01 4.33 9.33
N VAL A 24 9.12 4.68 8.67
CA VAL A 24 10.50 4.53 9.21
C VAL A 24 10.77 3.07 9.61
N LEU A 25 10.29 2.14 8.80
CA LEU A 25 10.39 0.69 9.04
C LEU A 25 10.80 -0.03 7.76
N HIS A 26 11.60 -1.08 7.88
CA HIS A 26 12.00 -1.87 6.71
C HIS A 26 10.98 -2.97 6.43
N ILE A 27 10.01 -2.68 5.55
CA ILE A 27 8.99 -3.64 5.16
C ILE A 27 9.40 -4.33 3.85
N GLU A 28 9.70 -5.61 3.94
CA GLU A 28 9.98 -6.47 2.79
C GLU A 28 8.76 -6.60 1.86
N PRO A 29 8.89 -6.30 0.56
CA PRO A 29 7.80 -6.43 -0.41
C PRO A 29 7.57 -7.92 -0.72
N THR A 30 6.78 -8.58 0.12
CA THR A 30 6.34 -9.96 -0.09
C THR A 30 4.88 -10.02 -0.54
N PRO A 31 4.44 -11.06 -1.27
CA PRO A 31 3.03 -11.25 -1.61
C PRO A 31 2.14 -11.26 -0.37
N THR A 32 2.62 -11.87 0.71
CA THR A 32 1.92 -11.95 2.00
C THR A 32 1.76 -10.58 2.63
N ALA A 33 2.81 -9.75 2.64
CA ALA A 33 2.72 -8.37 3.12
C ALA A 33 1.79 -7.52 2.22
N ALA A 34 1.88 -7.67 0.90
CA ALA A 34 1.10 -6.88 -0.05
C ALA A 34 -0.41 -7.18 0.03
N LEU A 35 -0.76 -8.47 0.10
CA LEU A 35 -2.15 -8.91 0.03
C LEU A 35 -2.80 -8.91 1.41
N LEU A 36 -2.11 -9.47 2.40
CA LEU A 36 -2.65 -9.73 3.74
C LEU A 36 -2.22 -8.68 4.77
N GLY A 37 -1.29 -7.79 4.45
CA GLY A 37 -0.74 -6.84 5.43
C GLY A 37 0.04 -7.54 6.56
N LEU A 38 0.45 -8.79 6.36
CA LEU A 38 1.22 -9.56 7.31
C LEU A 38 2.71 -9.28 7.11
N THR A 39 3.20 -8.33 7.89
CA THR A 39 4.62 -7.97 7.98
C THR A 39 5.26 -8.74 9.11
N THR A 40 6.08 -9.73 8.77
CA THR A 40 6.80 -10.55 9.75
C THR A 40 7.85 -9.72 10.50
N GLY A 41 7.98 -9.93 11.81
CA GLY A 41 9.06 -9.38 12.62
C GLY A 41 8.91 -7.90 13.03
N HIS A 42 7.73 -7.32 12.87
CA HIS A 42 7.47 -5.91 13.22
C HIS A 42 6.28 -5.79 14.16
N ASP A 43 6.52 -5.23 15.34
CA ASP A 43 5.48 -4.86 16.29
C ASP A 43 4.95 -3.45 15.98
N PHE A 44 3.80 -3.40 15.31
CA PHE A 44 3.10 -2.14 15.06
C PHE A 44 2.22 -1.78 16.23
N SER A 45 2.17 -0.49 16.57
CA SER A 45 1.05 0.04 17.35
C SER A 45 -0.27 -0.18 16.60
N LYS A 46 -1.40 -0.09 17.30
CA LYS A 46 -2.73 -0.22 16.68
C LYS A 46 -2.88 0.78 15.53
N GLU A 47 -2.47 2.03 15.75
CA GLU A 47 -2.54 3.12 14.78
C GLU A 47 -1.60 2.86 13.59
N GLY A 48 -0.38 2.37 13.85
CA GLY A 48 0.58 2.01 12.80
C GLY A 48 0.07 0.87 11.93
N ARG A 49 -0.59 -0.13 12.52
CA ARG A 49 -1.18 -1.25 11.80
C ARG A 49 -2.35 -0.81 10.92
N VAL A 50 -3.25 0.02 11.45
CA VAL A 50 -4.39 0.55 10.67
C VAL A 50 -3.88 1.45 9.54
N PHE A 51 -2.88 2.28 9.80
CA PHE A 51 -2.26 3.11 8.78
C PHE A 51 -1.66 2.27 7.64
N LEU A 52 -0.86 1.25 7.97
CA LEU A 52 -0.30 0.30 6.99
C LEU A 52 -1.40 -0.39 6.17
N GLN A 53 -2.44 -0.91 6.83
CA GLN A 53 -3.56 -1.56 6.15
C GLN A 53 -4.31 -0.62 5.22
N THR A 54 -4.46 0.64 5.60
CA THR A 54 -5.09 1.69 4.78
C THR A 54 -4.27 1.96 3.51
N LEU A 55 -2.95 2.12 3.64
CA LEU A 55 -2.03 2.31 2.51
C LEU A 55 -2.07 1.13 1.54
N LEU A 56 -2.04 -0.10 2.07
CA LEU A 56 -2.11 -1.33 1.29
C LEU A 56 -3.48 -1.52 0.64
N TYR A 57 -4.57 -1.13 1.31
CA TYR A 57 -5.93 -1.17 0.76
C TYR A 57 -6.02 -0.29 -0.50
N TYR A 58 -5.51 0.93 -0.44
CA TYR A 58 -5.50 1.82 -1.60
C TYR A 58 -4.58 1.33 -2.74
N ALA A 59 -3.47 0.67 -2.41
CA ALA A 59 -2.62 0.04 -3.42
C ALA A 59 -3.34 -1.11 -4.15
N LYS A 60 -4.07 -1.95 -3.40
CA LYS A 60 -4.90 -3.03 -3.96
C LYS A 60 -6.03 -2.48 -4.83
N ASN A 61 -6.72 -1.44 -4.36
CA ASN A 61 -7.79 -0.81 -5.13
C ASN A 61 -7.30 -0.24 -6.46
N MET A 62 -6.10 0.33 -6.50
CA MET A 62 -5.51 0.82 -7.75
C MET A 62 -5.29 -0.30 -8.78
N ILE A 63 -4.87 -1.48 -8.34
CA ILE A 63 -4.73 -2.66 -9.20
C ILE A 63 -6.10 -3.11 -9.72
N VAL A 64 -7.10 -3.21 -8.83
CA VAL A 64 -8.46 -3.66 -9.20
C VAL A 64 -9.14 -2.68 -10.17
N LEU A 65 -9.10 -1.37 -9.88
CA LEU A 65 -9.71 -0.33 -10.71
C LEU A 65 -9.10 -0.23 -12.10
N ARG A 66 -7.83 -0.64 -12.26
CA ARG A 66 -7.11 -0.63 -13.53
C ARG A 66 -6.94 -1.99 -14.17
N TRP A 67 -7.48 -3.05 -13.57
CA TRP A 67 -7.33 -4.43 -14.06
C TRP A 67 -7.83 -4.62 -15.50
N ASN A 68 -8.88 -3.89 -15.88
CA ASN A 68 -9.47 -3.94 -17.22
C ASN A 68 -8.96 -2.83 -18.16
N ARG A 69 -7.90 -2.10 -17.77
CA ARG A 69 -7.31 -1.03 -18.58
C ARG A 69 -5.88 -1.41 -18.98
N PRO A 70 -5.42 -1.04 -20.18
CA PRO A 70 -4.06 -1.36 -20.62
C PRO A 70 -2.97 -0.57 -19.89
N LEU A 71 -3.33 0.39 -19.04
CA LEU A 71 -2.37 1.18 -18.27
C LEU A 71 -2.16 0.59 -16.87
N ALA A 72 -0.93 0.17 -16.61
CA ALA A 72 -0.47 -0.21 -15.29
C ALA A 72 -0.73 0.90 -14.25
N PRO A 73 -1.01 0.54 -12.98
CA PRO A 73 -1.07 1.51 -11.90
C PRO A 73 0.32 2.12 -11.65
N THR A 74 0.36 3.45 -11.45
CA THR A 74 1.59 4.17 -11.15
C THR A 74 1.63 4.60 -9.69
N ILE A 75 2.83 4.80 -9.15
CA ILE A 75 3.02 5.25 -7.77
C ILE A 75 2.46 6.66 -7.55
N GLU A 76 2.50 7.52 -8.56
CA GLU A 76 1.96 8.89 -8.52
C GLU A 76 0.45 8.90 -8.36
N ALA A 77 -0.24 8.04 -9.12
CA ALA A 77 -1.69 7.91 -9.03
C ALA A 77 -2.12 7.35 -7.66
N TRP A 78 -1.35 6.40 -7.13
CA TRP A 78 -1.56 5.90 -5.77
C TRP A 78 -1.32 6.98 -4.71
N LYS A 79 -0.23 7.75 -4.79
CA LYS A 79 0.05 8.86 -3.86
C LYS A 79 -1.06 9.91 -3.89
N ALA A 80 -1.55 10.29 -5.07
CA ALA A 80 -2.64 11.25 -5.21
C ALA A 80 -3.92 10.76 -4.51
N LEU A 81 -4.24 9.48 -4.70
CA LEU A 81 -5.42 8.85 -4.11
C LEU A 81 -5.28 8.70 -2.58
N VAL A 82 -4.10 8.32 -2.08
CA VAL A 82 -3.81 8.28 -0.64
C VAL A 82 -3.89 9.68 -0.03
N ASN A 83 -3.30 10.70 -0.66
CA ASN A 83 -3.33 12.08 -0.16
C ASN A 83 -4.74 12.68 -0.13
N ALA A 84 -5.60 12.30 -1.08
CA ALA A 84 -7.01 12.68 -1.04
C ALA A 84 -7.77 11.99 0.11
N ALA A 85 -7.36 10.77 0.48
CA ALA A 85 -8.02 9.96 1.51
C ALA A 85 -7.50 10.20 2.95
N LEU A 86 -6.23 10.60 3.11
CA LEU A 86 -5.59 10.78 4.42
C LEU A 86 -6.21 11.86 5.32
N PRO A 87 -6.75 12.99 4.82
CA PRO A 87 -7.47 13.95 5.65
C PRO A 87 -8.62 13.29 6.43
N PHE A 88 -9.38 12.41 5.76
CA PHE A 88 -10.47 11.65 6.38
C PHE A 88 -9.98 10.63 7.41
N TYR A 89 -8.76 10.09 7.25
CA TYR A 89 -8.17 9.16 8.22
C TYR A 89 -7.91 9.82 9.58
N LYS A 90 -7.34 11.03 9.57
CA LYS A 90 -7.11 11.81 10.80
C LYS A 90 -8.43 12.09 11.54
N GLU A 91 -9.49 12.41 10.80
CA GLU A 91 -10.80 12.72 11.38
C GLU A 91 -11.51 11.46 11.91
N ALA A 92 -11.40 10.32 11.23
CA ALA A 92 -12.14 9.11 11.59
C ALA A 92 -11.47 8.24 12.67
N TYR A 93 -10.15 8.32 12.84
CA TYR A 93 -9.40 7.34 13.64
C TYR A 93 -8.40 7.94 14.65
N CYS A 94 -8.26 9.28 14.72
CA CYS A 94 -7.48 9.96 15.76
C CYS A 94 -8.37 10.73 16.78
N MET A 95 -9.61 10.27 17.00
CA MET A 95 -10.49 10.73 18.08
C MET A 95 -10.35 9.87 19.33
#